data_AF-A0A914QAE8-F1
#
_entry.id   AF-A0A914QAE8-F1
#
_cell.length_a   1.000
_cell.length_b   1.000
_cell.length_c   1.000
_cell.angle_alpha   90.00
_cell.angle_beta   90.00
_cell.angle_gamma   90.00
#
_symmetry.space_group_name_H-M   'P 1'
#
loop_
_entity.id
_entity.type
_entity.pdbx_description
1 polymer ?
#
loop_
_entity_poly.entity_id
_entity_poly.type
_entity_poly.pdbx_seq_one_letter_code
_entity_poly.pdbx_strand_id
1 'polypeptide(L)'
;MVSRARVLILTIASWTIIITLALTIYFFMTVHLPCSTVSLPPFLYSVICLMYIAIILASFAISAIIYFIARNSRRQEPQAGSKMFKRLFFVFSSTIWTCITCLPYRLLYLTFLFCSHARKPGTDFNSILVSLITAFFPVVVIGIVINPWITILTQRMYRECLLVYLHNIFSIFNFCGLKICVFDNPKSRRQSRPSLATQRSSAASRNEFPECKGLKDVDV
;
A
#
# COMPACT_ATOMS: atom_id res chain seq x y z
N MET A 1 -24.55 -2.73 -0.02
CA MET A 1 -23.67 -3.09 1.11
C MET A 1 -22.60 -4.05 0.58
N VAL A 2 -21.31 -3.71 0.66
CA VAL A 2 -20.24 -4.62 0.20
C VAL A 2 -20.04 -5.67 1.29
N SER A 3 -20.39 -6.93 1.01
CA SER A 3 -20.23 -8.03 1.97
C SER A 3 -18.75 -8.40 2.13
N ARG A 4 -18.31 -8.74 3.35
CA ARG A 4 -16.97 -9.25 3.63
C ARG A 4 -16.60 -10.46 2.75
N ALA A 5 -17.58 -11.33 2.46
CA ALA A 5 -17.40 -12.49 1.57
C ALA A 5 -16.97 -12.09 0.15
N ARG A 6 -17.61 -11.07 -0.46
CA ARG A 6 -17.20 -10.56 -1.78
C ARG A 6 -15.77 -10.02 -1.79
N VAL A 7 -15.37 -9.31 -0.74
CA VAL A 7 -13.99 -8.81 -0.62
C VAL A 7 -13.01 -9.98 -0.52
N LEU A 8 -13.32 -10.98 0.31
CA LEU A 8 -12.50 -12.17 0.47
C LEU A 8 -12.35 -12.96 -0.84
N ILE A 9 -13.45 -13.15 -1.58
CA ILE A 9 -13.43 -13.81 -2.90
C ILE A 9 -12.53 -13.04 -3.88
N LEU A 10 -12.66 -11.71 -3.95
CA LEU A 10 -11.82 -10.88 -4.81
C LEU A 10 -10.34 -10.95 -4.41
N THR A 11 -10.04 -10.98 -3.11
CA THR A 11 -8.68 -11.15 -2.61
C THR A 11 -8.10 -12.51 -3.01
N ILE A 12 -8.84 -13.61 -2.77
CA ILE A 12 -8.40 -14.96 -3.16
C ILE A 12 -8.16 -15.03 -4.67
N ALA A 13 -9.11 -14.57 -5.48
CA ALA A 13 -8.98 -14.56 -6.93
C ALA A 13 -7.75 -13.75 -7.39
N SER A 14 -7.50 -12.59 -6.79
CA SER A 14 -6.34 -11.76 -7.11
C SER A 14 -5.03 -12.48 -6.78
N TRP A 15 -4.94 -13.13 -5.62
CA TRP A 15 -3.77 -13.93 -5.23
C TRP A 15 -3.55 -15.11 -6.16
N THR A 16 -4.60 -15.84 -6.52
CA THR A 16 -4.51 -16.97 -7.46
C THR A 16 -3.98 -16.51 -8.81
N ILE A 17 -4.43 -15.37 -9.34
CA ILE A 17 -3.94 -14.80 -10.60
C ILE A 17 -2.45 -14.43 -10.46
N ILE A 18 -2.04 -13.77 -9.37
CA ILE A 18 -0.64 -13.39 -9.14
C ILE A 18 0.26 -14.62 -9.04
N ILE A 19 -0.15 -15.65 -8.31
CA ILE A 19 0.61 -16.90 -8.15
C ILE A 19 0.74 -17.62 -9.48
N THR A 20 -0.35 -17.75 -10.24
CA THR A 20 -0.34 -18.38 -11.56
C THR A 20 0.60 -17.65 -12.51
N LEU A 21 0.56 -16.32 -12.50
CA LEU A 21 1.46 -15.49 -13.30
C LEU A 21 2.93 -15.69 -12.88
N ALA A 22 3.21 -15.71 -11.57
CA ALA A 22 4.55 -15.92 -11.06
C ALA A 22 5.12 -17.30 -11.41
N LEU A 23 4.30 -18.36 -11.31
CA LEU A 23 4.66 -19.72 -11.72
C LEU A 23 4.93 -19.79 -13.23
N THR A 24 4.09 -19.13 -14.02
CA THR A 24 4.27 -19.04 -15.49
C THR A 24 5.61 -18.38 -15.81
N ILE A 25 5.90 -17.24 -15.18
CA ILE A 25 7.18 -16.54 -15.35
C ILE A 25 8.34 -17.45 -15.00
N TYR A 26 8.29 -18.09 -13.83
CA TYR A 26 9.34 -18.98 -13.36
C TYR A 26 9.60 -20.14 -14.32
N PHE A 27 8.55 -20.73 -14.88
CA PHE A 27 8.66 -21.83 -15.83
C PHE A 27 9.39 -21.44 -17.12
N PHE A 28 9.16 -20.22 -17.62
CA PHE A 28 9.81 -19.70 -18.84
C PHE A 28 11.12 -18.94 -18.57
N MET A 29 11.51 -18.80 -17.31
CA MET A 29 12.68 -18.06 -16.89
C MET A 29 13.94 -18.91 -17.07
N THR A 30 14.92 -18.41 -17.82
CA THR A 30 16.23 -19.06 -17.92
C THR A 30 17.25 -18.27 -17.10
N VAL A 31 17.81 -18.91 -16.08
CA VAL A 31 18.87 -18.33 -15.24
C VAL A 31 20.22 -18.59 -15.90
N HIS A 32 20.94 -17.54 -16.26
CA HIS A 32 22.32 -17.65 -16.71
C HIS A 32 23.27 -17.44 -15.50
N LEU A 33 24.42 -18.13 -15.50
CA LEU A 33 25.48 -17.84 -14.53
C LEU A 33 26.29 -16.63 -15.01
N PRO A 34 26.63 -15.67 -14.12
CA PRO A 34 26.23 -15.55 -12.71
C PRO A 34 24.74 -15.19 -12.55
N CYS A 35 24.11 -15.65 -11.45
CA CYS A 35 22.67 -15.52 -11.13
C CYS A 35 22.12 -14.07 -11.10
N SER A 36 22.93 -13.07 -11.43
CA SER A 36 22.52 -11.69 -11.68
C SER A 36 21.82 -11.51 -13.03
N THR A 37 21.91 -12.49 -13.93
CA THR A 37 21.38 -12.35 -15.30
C THR A 37 20.28 -13.36 -15.56
N VAL A 38 19.05 -12.86 -15.60
CA VAL A 38 17.86 -13.64 -15.93
C VAL A 38 17.40 -13.25 -17.31
N SER A 39 17.17 -14.25 -18.17
CA SER A 39 16.56 -14.04 -19.48
C SER A 39 15.11 -14.49 -19.43
N LEU A 40 14.22 -13.62 -19.90
CA LEU A 40 12.80 -13.90 -20.08
C LEU A 40 12.43 -13.67 -21.53
N PRO A 41 11.49 -14.45 -22.09
CA PRO A 41 10.97 -14.18 -23.42
C PRO A 41 10.28 -12.80 -23.44
N PRO A 42 10.63 -11.91 -24.39
CA PRO A 42 10.12 -10.54 -24.44
C PRO A 42 8.59 -10.45 -24.45
N PHE A 43 7.92 -11.45 -25.06
CA PHE A 43 6.47 -11.52 -25.15
C PHE A 43 5.78 -11.75 -23.79
N LEU A 44 6.33 -12.60 -22.92
CA LEU A 44 5.74 -12.77 -21.58
C LEU A 44 5.93 -11.51 -20.73
N TYR A 45 7.11 -10.89 -20.84
CA TYR A 45 7.40 -9.66 -20.10
C TYR A 45 6.53 -8.48 -20.57
N SER A 46 6.22 -8.40 -21.87
CA SER A 46 5.32 -7.37 -22.40
C SER A 46 3.90 -7.47 -21.85
N VAL A 47 3.36 -8.70 -21.70
CA VAL A 47 2.03 -8.93 -21.10
C VAL A 47 2.00 -8.42 -19.65
N ILE A 48 3.05 -8.64 -18.87
CA ILE A 48 3.16 -8.15 -17.50
C ILE A 48 3.17 -6.63 -17.46
N CYS A 49 3.91 -5.99 -18.37
CA CYS A 49 3.93 -4.53 -18.50
C CYS A 49 2.55 -3.98 -18.88
N LEU A 50 1.84 -4.62 -19.82
CA LEU A 50 0.49 -4.21 -20.24
C LEU A 50 -0.53 -4.35 -19.09
N MET A 51 -0.52 -5.47 -18.37
CA MET A 51 -1.37 -5.66 -17.19
C MET A 51 -1.12 -4.57 -16.15
N TYR A 52 0.14 -4.20 -15.94
CA TYR A 52 0.51 -3.14 -15.01
C TYR A 52 -0.02 -1.76 -15.43
N ILE A 53 0.13 -1.41 -16.71
CA ILE A 53 -0.43 -0.18 -17.29
C ILE A 53 -1.95 -0.18 -17.18
N ALA A 54 -2.61 -1.31 -17.46
CA ALA A 54 -4.06 -1.44 -17.35
C ALA A 54 -4.56 -1.22 -15.91
N ILE A 55 -3.87 -1.77 -14.90
CA ILE A 55 -4.18 -1.53 -13.48
C ILE A 55 -4.05 -0.05 -13.13
N ILE A 56 -2.98 0.61 -13.61
CA ILE A 56 -2.78 2.04 -13.40
C ILE A 56 -3.93 2.83 -14.03
N LEU A 57 -4.24 2.61 -15.31
CA LEU A 57 -5.33 3.29 -16.01
C LEU A 57 -6.68 3.06 -15.32
N ALA A 58 -6.98 1.84 -14.90
CA ALA A 58 -8.19 1.53 -14.14
C ALA A 58 -8.26 2.32 -12.82
N SER A 59 -7.14 2.41 -12.09
CA SER A 59 -7.08 3.18 -10.85
C SER A 59 -7.30 4.69 -11.06
N PHE A 60 -6.75 5.25 -12.14
CA PHE A 60 -6.96 6.64 -12.55
C PHE A 60 -8.41 6.87 -12.96
N ALA A 61 -8.99 5.96 -13.76
CA ALA A 61 -10.38 6.05 -14.21
C ALA A 61 -11.36 6.01 -13.04
N ILE A 62 -11.19 5.07 -12.09
CA ILE A 62 -12.01 5.00 -10.86
C ILE A 62 -11.87 6.30 -10.04
N SER A 63 -10.64 6.82 -9.94
CA SER A 63 -10.36 8.08 -9.23
C SER A 63 -11.07 9.28 -9.88
N ALA A 64 -11.01 9.37 -11.21
CA ALA A 64 -11.70 10.41 -11.97
C ALA A 64 -13.22 10.31 -11.81
N ILE A 65 -13.79 9.11 -11.95
CA ILE A 65 -15.23 8.87 -11.79
C ILE A 65 -15.71 9.33 -10.40
N ILE A 66 -14.99 8.95 -9.34
CA ILE A 66 -15.36 9.36 -7.98
C ILE A 66 -15.22 10.86 -7.78
N TYR A 67 -14.20 11.49 -8.36
CA TYR A 67 -14.07 12.95 -8.35
C TYR A 67 -15.25 13.64 -9.06
N PHE A 68 -15.66 13.14 -10.23
CA PHE A 68 -16.83 13.66 -10.94
C PHE A 68 -18.12 13.49 -10.13
N ILE A 69 -18.34 12.31 -9.53
CA ILE A 69 -19.50 12.06 -8.65
C ILE A 69 -19.48 13.02 -7.46
N ALA A 70 -18.33 13.19 -6.79
CA ALA A 70 -18.21 14.10 -5.64
C ALA A 70 -18.43 15.58 -6.02
N ARG A 71 -17.98 15.99 -7.21
CA ARG A 71 -18.22 17.33 -7.74
C ARG A 71 -19.71 17.57 -8.01
N ASN A 72 -20.40 16.56 -8.54
CA ASN A 72 -21.83 16.64 -8.83
C ASN A 72 -22.70 16.51 -7.55
N SER A 73 -22.27 15.68 -6.58
CA SER A 73 -23.00 15.42 -5.33
C SER A 73 -22.81 16.51 -4.26
N ARG A 74 -21.86 17.43 -4.44
CA ARG A 74 -21.67 18.61 -3.57
C ARG A 74 -22.92 19.49 -3.45
N ARG A 75 -23.93 19.29 -4.31
CA ARG A 75 -25.26 19.90 -4.17
C ARG A 75 -26.17 19.27 -3.10
N GLN A 76 -25.86 18.08 -2.59
CA GLN A 76 -26.82 17.34 -1.74
C GLN A 76 -26.33 16.93 -0.34
N GLU A 77 -25.04 16.65 -0.07
CA GLU A 77 -24.56 16.46 1.32
C GLU A 77 -23.01 16.49 1.44
N PRO A 78 -22.42 17.37 2.29
CA PRO A 78 -20.96 17.61 2.30
C PRO A 78 -20.12 16.64 3.16
N GLN A 79 -20.70 15.92 4.14
CA GLN A 79 -19.90 15.17 5.13
C GLN A 79 -19.54 13.73 4.72
N ALA A 80 -20.44 12.98 4.06
CA ALA A 80 -20.21 11.58 3.71
C ALA A 80 -19.16 11.37 2.59
N GLY A 81 -19.13 12.27 1.59
CA GLY A 81 -18.19 12.21 0.46
C GLY A 81 -16.71 12.37 0.86
N SER A 82 -16.44 13.09 1.95
CA SER A 82 -15.07 13.42 2.38
C SER A 82 -14.26 12.20 2.84
N LYS A 83 -14.89 11.20 3.47
CA LYS A 83 -14.21 10.00 3.97
C LYS A 83 -13.84 9.03 2.84
N MET A 84 -14.74 8.80 1.88
CA MET A 84 -14.43 7.96 0.72
C MET A 84 -13.38 8.63 -0.19
N PHE A 85 -13.48 9.95 -0.40
CA PHE A 85 -12.48 10.70 -1.16
C PHE A 85 -11.08 10.58 -0.57
N LYS A 86 -10.92 10.71 0.76
CA LYS A 86 -9.61 10.54 1.42
C LYS A 86 -9.02 9.14 1.22
N ARG A 87 -9.85 8.09 1.31
CA ARG A 87 -9.39 6.70 1.09
C ARG A 87 -8.99 6.47 -0.37
N LEU A 88 -9.72 7.06 -1.30
CA LEU A 88 -9.42 6.92 -2.72
C LEU A 88 -8.17 7.71 -3.13
N PHE A 89 -8.02 8.92 -2.60
CA PHE A 89 -6.83 9.75 -2.79
C PHE A 89 -5.57 9.03 -2.28
N PHE A 90 -5.67 8.31 -1.16
CA PHE A 90 -4.60 7.45 -0.68
C PHE A 90 -4.24 6.36 -1.70
N VAL A 91 -5.23 5.61 -2.19
CA VAL A 91 -5.00 4.56 -3.20
C VAL A 91 -4.34 5.18 -4.43
N PHE A 92 -4.85 6.30 -4.90
CA PHE A 92 -4.31 7.06 -6.02
C PHE A 92 -2.85 7.49 -5.81
N SER A 93 -2.51 8.09 -4.67
CA SER A 93 -1.14 8.48 -4.34
C SER A 93 -0.20 7.27 -4.28
N SER A 94 -0.67 6.14 -3.73
CA SER A 94 0.12 4.91 -3.72
C SER A 94 0.34 4.34 -5.13
N THR A 95 -0.66 4.41 -6.01
CA THR A 95 -0.53 3.97 -7.40
C THR A 95 0.37 4.89 -8.21
N ILE A 96 0.31 6.21 -8.01
CA ILE A 96 1.24 7.15 -8.63
C ILE A 96 2.67 6.86 -8.18
N TRP A 97 2.89 6.66 -6.89
CA TRP A 97 4.21 6.33 -6.38
C TRP A 97 4.77 5.04 -7.00
N THR A 98 3.94 4.01 -7.06
CA THR A 98 4.30 2.72 -7.67
C THR A 98 4.53 2.87 -9.18
N CYS A 99 3.79 3.76 -9.85
CA CYS A 99 4.02 4.12 -11.25
C CYS A 99 5.39 4.76 -11.43
N ILE A 100 5.71 5.81 -10.66
CA ILE A 100 6.99 6.54 -10.75
C ILE A 100 8.18 5.63 -10.46
N THR A 101 8.07 4.73 -9.49
CA THR A 101 9.18 3.85 -9.08
C THR A 101 9.34 2.62 -9.96
N CYS A 102 8.25 1.97 -10.36
CA CYS A 102 8.31 0.68 -11.06
C CYS A 102 8.18 0.78 -12.57
N LEU A 103 7.45 1.76 -13.10
CA LEU A 103 7.17 1.85 -14.54
C LEU A 103 8.41 2.19 -15.37
N PRO A 104 9.30 3.13 -14.97
CA PRO A 104 10.51 3.42 -15.72
C PRO A 104 11.41 2.19 -15.84
N TYR A 105 11.65 1.48 -14.73
CA TYR A 105 12.43 0.25 -14.73
C TYR A 105 11.84 -0.80 -15.68
N ARG A 106 10.51 -1.03 -15.60
CA ARG A 106 9.84 -2.03 -16.42
C ARG A 106 9.87 -1.70 -17.91
N LEU A 107 9.66 -0.43 -18.29
CA LEU A 107 9.76 0.00 -19.69
C LEU A 107 11.19 -0.03 -20.23
N LEU A 108 12.17 0.35 -19.41
CA LEU A 108 13.59 0.28 -19.78
C LEU A 108 14.02 -1.18 -20.01
N TYR A 109 13.64 -2.08 -19.11
CA TYR A 109 13.94 -3.51 -19.24
C TYR A 109 13.21 -4.13 -20.45
N LEU A 110 11.96 -3.76 -20.71
CA LEU A 110 11.23 -4.22 -21.90
C LEU A 110 11.92 -3.73 -23.19
N THR A 111 12.33 -2.46 -23.23
CA THR A 111 13.08 -1.89 -24.35
C THR A 111 14.39 -2.64 -24.56
N PHE A 112 15.12 -2.95 -23.48
CA PHE A 112 16.34 -3.75 -23.54
C PHE A 112 16.10 -5.16 -24.11
N LEU A 113 15.03 -5.84 -23.71
CA LEU A 113 14.68 -7.17 -24.23
C LEU A 113 14.36 -7.14 -25.74
N PHE A 114 13.60 -6.16 -26.22
CA PHE A 114 13.32 -6.03 -27.66
C PHE A 114 14.56 -5.63 -28.46
N CYS A 115 15.36 -4.69 -27.96
CA CYS A 115 16.57 -4.23 -28.63
C CYS A 115 17.66 -5.31 -28.68
N SER A 116 17.82 -6.11 -27.62
CA SER A 116 18.76 -7.23 -27.59
C SER A 116 18.36 -8.36 -28.53
N HIS A 117 17.06 -8.59 -28.73
CA HIS A 117 16.59 -9.59 -29.68
C HIS A 117 16.67 -9.11 -31.15
N ALA A 118 16.44 -7.81 -31.39
CA ALA A 118 16.39 -7.25 -32.75
C ALA A 118 17.75 -6.76 -33.30
N ARG A 119 18.79 -6.56 -32.46
CA ARG A 119 20.04 -5.88 -32.86
C ARG A 119 21.28 -6.66 -32.45
N LYS A 120 22.34 -6.60 -33.27
CA LYS A 120 23.65 -7.20 -32.96
C LYS A 120 24.25 -6.58 -31.68
N PRO A 121 24.84 -7.39 -30.79
CA PRO A 121 25.50 -6.90 -29.59
C PRO A 121 26.72 -6.04 -29.96
N GLY A 122 26.83 -4.83 -29.39
CA GLY A 122 27.99 -3.94 -29.59
C GLY A 122 27.73 -2.47 -29.93
N THR A 123 26.50 -1.96 -29.78
CA THR A 123 26.21 -0.52 -29.96
C THR A 123 26.14 0.20 -28.62
N ASP A 124 26.62 1.45 -28.56
CA ASP A 124 26.65 2.33 -27.37
C ASP A 124 25.29 2.50 -26.70
N PHE A 125 24.20 2.27 -27.42
CA PHE A 125 22.84 2.36 -26.88
C PHE A 125 22.55 1.27 -25.83
N ASN A 126 23.11 0.06 -25.99
CA ASN A 126 22.89 -1.02 -25.05
C ASN A 126 23.60 -0.76 -23.70
N SER A 127 24.78 -0.13 -23.70
CA SER A 127 25.48 0.21 -22.46
C SER A 127 24.73 1.29 -21.68
N ILE A 128 24.17 2.30 -22.36
CA ILE A 128 23.31 3.32 -21.73
C ILE A 128 22.07 2.67 -21.10
N LEU A 129 21.38 1.79 -21.82
CA LEU A 129 20.19 1.09 -21.30
C LEU A 129 20.52 0.24 -20.08
N VAL A 130 21.61 -0.52 -20.11
CA VAL A 130 22.07 -1.33 -18.97
C VAL A 130 22.39 -0.45 -17.76
N SER A 131 23.05 0.70 -17.98
CA SER A 131 23.34 1.66 -16.92
C SER A 131 22.05 2.22 -16.29
N LEU A 132 21.05 2.57 -17.11
CA LEU A 132 19.76 3.06 -16.62
C LEU A 132 19.01 1.98 -15.83
N ILE A 133 18.93 0.75 -16.36
CA ILE A 133 18.30 -0.39 -15.67
C ILE A 133 18.95 -0.62 -14.30
N THR A 134 20.28 -0.58 -14.24
CA THR A 134 21.05 -0.76 -13.00
C THR A 134 20.77 0.36 -12.00
N ALA A 135 20.62 1.61 -12.47
CA ALA A 135 20.30 2.76 -11.62
C ALA A 135 18.85 2.73 -11.10
N PHE A 136 17.90 2.27 -11.91
CA PHE A 136 16.48 2.22 -11.53
C PHE A 136 16.11 0.98 -10.69
N PHE A 137 16.92 -0.09 -10.72
CA PHE A 137 16.64 -1.29 -9.93
C PHE A 137 16.53 -1.02 -8.42
N PRO A 138 17.47 -0.31 -7.76
CA PRO A 138 17.33 0.06 -6.35
C PRO A 138 16.08 0.90 -6.04
N VAL A 139 15.63 1.72 -6.99
CA VAL A 139 14.42 2.56 -6.84
C VAL A 139 13.18 1.68 -6.70
N VAL A 140 13.11 0.56 -7.43
CA VAL A 140 12.02 -0.43 -7.28
C VAL A 140 12.03 -1.03 -5.88
N VAL A 141 13.21 -1.41 -5.36
CA VAL A 141 13.37 -1.98 -4.02
C VAL A 141 12.94 -0.98 -2.94
N ILE A 142 13.36 0.28 -3.07
CA ILE A 142 12.95 1.38 -2.17
C ILE A 142 11.42 1.57 -2.23
N GLY A 143 10.80 1.39 -3.40
CA GLY A 143 9.35 1.45 -3.58
C GLY A 143 8.59 0.48 -2.67
N ILE A 144 9.13 -0.73 -2.43
CA ILE A 144 8.53 -1.74 -1.54
C ILE A 144 8.47 -1.21 -0.10
N VAL A 145 9.53 -0.55 0.36
CA VAL A 145 9.64 -0.01 1.72
C VAL A 145 8.74 1.22 1.91
N ILE A 146 8.58 2.04 0.87
CA ILE A 146 7.82 3.28 0.97
C ILE A 146 6.29 3.05 1.00
N ASN A 147 5.79 1.95 0.45
CA ASN A 147 4.35 1.63 0.47
C ASN A 147 3.77 1.58 1.91
N PRO A 148 4.39 0.90 2.89
CA PRO A 148 4.04 1.03 4.31
C PRO A 148 4.11 2.45 4.85
N TRP A 149 5.12 3.25 4.47
CA TRP A 149 5.26 4.64 4.91
C TRP A 149 4.12 5.52 4.41
N ILE A 150 3.75 5.40 3.13
CA ILE A 150 2.60 6.11 2.56
C ILE A 150 1.33 5.71 3.32
N THR A 151 1.19 4.43 3.68
CA THR A 151 0.05 3.93 4.48
C THR A 151 -0.01 4.55 5.87
N ILE A 152 1.11 4.61 6.58
CA ILE A 152 1.21 5.23 7.91
C ILE A 152 0.91 6.73 7.82
N LEU A 153 1.49 7.46 6.86
CA LEU A 153 1.32 8.91 6.77
C LEU A 153 -0.12 9.32 6.43
N THR A 154 -0.84 8.50 5.68
CA THR A 154 -2.17 8.83 5.16
C THR A 154 -3.31 8.28 6.02
N GLN A 155 -3.14 7.11 6.65
CA GLN A 155 -4.19 6.47 7.44
C GLN A 155 -4.03 6.73 8.93
N ARG A 156 -4.95 7.52 9.51
CA ARG A 156 -4.94 7.86 10.94
C ARG A 156 -5.00 6.62 11.86
N MET A 157 -5.82 5.62 11.51
CA MET A 157 -5.95 4.38 12.30
C MET A 157 -4.61 3.63 12.39
N TYR A 158 -3.86 3.56 11.29
CA TYR A 158 -2.54 2.92 11.28
C TYR A 158 -1.54 3.67 12.16
N ARG A 159 -1.57 5.00 12.20
CA ARG A 159 -0.71 5.78 13.11
C ARG A 159 -1.02 5.51 14.57
N GLU A 160 -2.30 5.47 14.93
CA GLU A 160 -2.72 5.22 16.30
C GLU A 160 -2.32 3.81 16.75
N CYS A 161 -2.55 2.79 15.91
CA CYS A 161 -2.07 1.43 16.20
C CYS A 161 -0.54 1.33 16.27
N LEU A 162 0.19 1.96 15.34
CA LEU A 162 1.65 1.95 15.34
C LEU A 162 2.22 2.59 16.61
N LEU A 163 1.63 3.69 17.09
CA LEU A 163 2.05 4.32 18.34
C LEU A 163 1.84 3.42 19.56
N VAL A 164 0.74 2.65 19.59
CA VAL A 164 0.50 1.64 20.65
C VAL A 164 1.54 0.52 20.58
N TYR A 165 1.81 -0.01 19.39
CA TYR A 165 2.84 -1.03 19.20
C TYR A 165 4.24 -0.54 19.56
N LEU A 166 4.61 0.68 19.12
CA LEU A 166 5.87 1.30 19.47
C LEU A 166 5.96 1.51 20.98
N HIS A 167 4.90 1.99 21.63
CA HIS A 167 4.89 2.14 23.09
C HIS A 167 5.10 0.80 23.81
N ASN A 168 4.48 -0.29 23.36
CA ASN A 168 4.70 -1.63 23.92
C ASN A 168 6.14 -2.12 23.69
N ILE A 169 6.70 -1.92 22.50
CA ILE A 169 8.09 -2.27 22.20
C ILE A 169 9.05 -1.44 23.08
N PHE A 170 8.86 -0.12 23.15
CA PHE A 170 9.65 0.77 24.01
C PHE A 170 9.49 0.44 25.50
N SER A 171 8.31 -0.01 25.94
CA SER A 171 8.09 -0.52 27.29
C SER A 171 8.92 -1.77 27.57
N ILE A 172 9.03 -2.70 26.62
CA ILE A 172 9.87 -3.90 26.73
C ILE A 172 11.36 -3.52 26.75
N PHE A 173 11.78 -2.57 25.91
CA PHE A 173 13.17 -2.07 25.91
C PHE A 173 13.52 -1.25 27.17
N ASN A 174 12.58 -0.46 27.70
CA ASN A 174 12.73 0.23 28.99
C ASN A 174 12.82 -0.76 30.16
N PHE A 175 12.14 -1.91 30.07
CA PHE A 175 12.29 -3.02 31.04
C PHE A 175 13.67 -3.69 30.94
N CYS A 176 14.31 -3.63 29.76
CA CYS A 176 15.64 -4.17 29.49
C CYS A 176 16.80 -3.19 29.77
N GLY A 177 16.54 -2.04 30.40
CA GLY A 177 17.56 -1.19 31.02
C GLY A 177 17.97 0.09 30.28
N LEU A 178 17.36 0.45 29.14
CA LEU A 178 17.66 1.71 28.45
C LEU A 178 16.52 2.72 28.65
N LYS A 179 16.58 3.50 29.74
CA LYS A 179 15.62 4.60 30.02
C LYS A 179 15.72 5.69 28.96
N ILE A 180 14.79 5.71 28.00
CA ILE A 180 14.55 6.86 27.13
C ILE A 180 13.22 7.49 27.56
N CYS A 181 13.28 8.71 28.11
CA CYS A 181 12.11 9.49 28.49
C CYS A 181 11.36 9.92 27.23
N VAL A 182 10.19 9.33 26.96
CA VAL A 182 9.29 9.78 25.91
C VAL A 182 8.32 10.81 26.48
N PHE A 183 8.19 11.92 25.75
CA PHE A 183 7.42 13.11 26.04
C PHE A 183 5.91 12.80 26.20
N ASP A 184 5.39 12.97 27.41
CA ASP A 184 3.95 12.89 27.69
C ASP A 184 3.21 14.00 26.93
N ASN A 185 2.24 13.64 26.09
CA ASN A 185 1.39 14.59 25.38
C ASN A 185 0.23 15.03 26.30
N PRO A 186 0.15 16.30 26.74
CA PRO A 186 -0.78 16.74 27.79
C PRO A 186 -2.25 16.87 27.35
N LYS A 187 -2.63 16.43 26.14
CA LYS A 187 -4.01 16.57 25.63
C LYS A 187 -5.03 15.59 26.19
N SER A 188 -4.63 14.60 26.98
CA SER A 188 -5.56 13.70 27.70
C SER A 188 -6.11 14.28 29.02
N ARG A 189 -5.72 15.49 29.42
CA ARG A 189 -6.02 16.06 30.75
C ARG A 189 -6.97 17.27 30.75
N ARG A 190 -7.90 17.36 29.78
CA ARG A 190 -8.98 18.36 29.79
C ARG A 190 -10.35 17.71 29.57
N GLN A 191 -10.79 16.87 30.51
CA GLN A 191 -12.22 16.56 30.65
C GLN A 191 -12.57 16.10 32.07
N SER A 192 -12.20 16.90 33.07
CA SER A 192 -12.64 16.72 34.45
C SER A 192 -12.77 18.09 35.15
N ARG A 193 -13.78 18.85 34.73
CA ARG A 193 -14.51 19.79 35.60
C ARG A 193 -15.99 19.67 35.27
N PRO A 194 -16.82 19.06 36.15
CA PRO A 194 -18.25 19.28 36.11
C PRO A 194 -18.56 20.63 36.77
N SER A 195 -19.22 21.51 36.02
CA SER A 195 -19.96 22.64 36.58
C SER A 195 -21.13 22.11 37.39
N LEU A 196 -21.16 22.48 38.67
CA LEU A 196 -22.28 22.33 39.58
C LEU A 196 -23.49 23.11 39.04
N ALA A 197 -24.58 22.43 38.66
CA ALA A 197 -25.98 22.82 38.91
C ALA A 197 -26.93 22.12 37.92
N THR A 198 -28.01 21.57 38.49
CA THR A 198 -29.23 21.08 37.83
C THR A 198 -29.25 19.61 37.38
N GLN A 199 -29.10 18.74 38.38
CA GLN A 199 -30.14 17.78 38.82
C GLN A 199 -31.43 17.75 37.97
N ARG A 200 -31.68 16.65 37.22
CA ARG A 200 -32.69 15.61 37.53
C ARG A 200 -33.09 14.80 36.28
N SER A 201 -33.17 13.49 36.51
CA SER A 201 -33.94 12.46 35.78
C SER A 201 -33.23 11.61 34.70
N SER A 202 -32.77 10.44 35.16
CA SER A 202 -32.83 9.10 34.54
C SER A 202 -32.31 8.94 33.10
N ALA A 203 -31.08 8.50 32.83
CA ALA A 203 -30.44 7.20 33.13
C ALA A 203 -31.15 5.97 32.53
N ALA A 204 -30.83 5.63 31.27
CA ALA A 204 -30.17 4.38 30.86
C ALA A 204 -30.28 4.17 29.34
N SER A 205 -29.38 4.77 28.56
CA SER A 205 -29.10 4.37 27.18
C SER A 205 -27.69 3.80 27.11
N ARG A 206 -27.63 2.50 26.84
CA ARG A 206 -26.44 1.65 26.78
C ARG A 206 -25.79 1.85 25.40
N ASN A 207 -24.73 2.64 25.32
CA ASN A 207 -23.88 2.73 24.13
C ASN A 207 -22.80 1.65 24.21
N GLU A 208 -22.92 0.67 23.32
CA GLU A 208 -21.89 -0.34 23.04
C GLU A 208 -20.70 0.30 22.32
N PHE A 209 -19.52 0.19 22.93
CA PHE A 209 -18.22 0.33 22.25
C PHE A 209 -17.76 -1.06 21.79
N PRO A 210 -17.10 -1.19 20.63
CA PRO A 210 -16.58 -2.49 20.19
C PRO A 210 -15.34 -2.86 20.99
N GLU A 211 -15.49 -3.93 21.75
CA GLU A 211 -14.49 -4.66 22.52
C GLU A 211 -13.44 -5.29 21.57
N CYS A 212 -12.17 -4.89 21.68
CA CYS A 212 -11.05 -5.66 21.15
C CYS A 212 -10.90 -6.94 21.99
N LYS A 213 -11.58 -8.02 21.61
CA LYS A 213 -11.41 -9.32 22.23
C LYS A 213 -10.06 -9.91 21.86
N GLY A 214 -9.26 -10.10 22.90
CA GLY A 214 -7.97 -10.75 22.87
C GLY A 214 -8.06 -12.23 22.50
N LEU A 215 -6.98 -12.65 21.84
CA LEU A 215 -6.48 -14.01 21.75
C LEU A 215 -6.57 -14.68 23.13
N LYS A 216 -7.35 -15.77 23.23
CA LYS A 216 -7.27 -16.74 24.31
C LYS A 216 -6.68 -18.02 23.73
N ASP A 217 -5.56 -18.42 24.34
CA ASP A 217 -5.07 -19.76 24.62
C ASP A 217 -5.80 -20.93 23.93
N VAL A 218 -5.04 -21.68 23.14
CA VAL A 218 -5.34 -23.08 22.83
C VAL A 218 -4.12 -23.88 23.25
N ASP A 219 -4.17 -24.42 24.47
CA ASP A 219 -3.50 -25.65 24.86
C ASP A 219 -4.42 -26.81 24.47
N VAL A 220 -3.99 -27.66 23.53
CA VAL A 220 -4.13 -29.13 23.54
C VAL A 220 -2.95 -29.71 22.79
#